data_AF-A0A800IQK8-F1
#
_entry.id   AF-A0A800IQK8-F1
#
_cell.length_a   1.000
_cell.length_b   1.000
_cell.length_c   1.000
_cell.angle_alpha   90.00
_cell.angle_beta   90.00
_cell.angle_gamma   90.00
#
_symmetry.space_group_name_H-M   'P 1'
#
loop_
_entity.id
_entity.type
_entity.pdbx_description
1 polymer ?
#
loop_
_entity_poly.entity_id
_entity_poly.type
_entity_poly.pdbx_seq_one_letter_code
_entity_poly.pdbx_strand_id
1 'polypeptide(L)' 'MELEHNLTSHRILVTGGAGFIGSEVTRQLCEAGAFVVVVDNLVNGKRENLNGIAD' A
#
# COMPACT_ATOMS: atom_id res chain seq x y z
N MET A 1 4.85 10.00 -22.32
CA MET A 1 3.85 8.92 -22.25
C MET A 1 3.89 8.39 -20.83
N GLU A 2 2.92 8.74 -20.00
CA GLU A 2 2.71 7.98 -18.77
C GLU A 2 2.26 6.58 -19.19
N LEU A 3 2.99 5.55 -18.77
CA LEU A 3 2.43 4.20 -18.79
C LEU A 3 1.44 4.14 -17.63
N GLU A 4 0.14 4.18 -17.91
CA GLU A 4 -0.87 3.78 -16.94
C GLU A 4 -0.62 2.31 -16.56
N HIS A 5 0.00 2.09 -15.40
CA HIS A 5 0.06 0.76 -14.81
C HIS A 5 -1.26 0.53 -14.09
N ASN A 6 -2.25 0.02 -14.82
CA ASN A 6 -3.53 -0.37 -14.25
C ASN A 6 -3.41 -1.76 -13.59
N LEU A 7 -3.54 -1.81 -12.26
CA LEU A 7 -3.45 -3.02 -11.45
C LEU A 7 -4.81 -3.51 -10.91
N THR A 8 -5.93 -3.05 -11.47
CA THR A 8 -7.30 -3.36 -10.98
C THR A 8 -7.64 -4.84 -10.77
N SER A 9 -7.00 -5.76 -11.49
CA SER A 9 -7.19 -7.21 -11.34
C SER A 9 -6.24 -7.89 -10.34
N HIS A 10 -5.34 -7.15 -9.69
CA HIS A 10 -4.30 -7.71 -8.84
C HIS A 10 -4.67 -7.64 -7.36
N ARG A 11 -4.39 -8.73 -6.63
CA ARG A 11 -4.43 -8.76 -5.16
C ARG A 11 -3.00 -8.88 -4.64
N ILE A 12 -2.56 -7.92 -3.83
CA ILE A 12 -1.17 -7.80 -3.41
C ILE A 12 -1.07 -7.79 -1.88
N LEU A 13 -0.15 -8.58 -1.34
CA LEU A 13 0.21 -8.56 0.09
C LEU A 13 1.44 -7.68 0.29
N VAL A 14 1.32 -6.67 1.15
CA VAL A 14 2.45 -5.85 1.59
C VAL A 14 2.78 -6.16 3.05
N THR A 15 3.96 -6.71 3.28
CA THR A 15 4.50 -6.90 4.63
C THR A 15 5.27 -5.65 5.07
N GLY A 16 5.09 -5.20 6.31
CA GLY A 16 5.71 -3.96 6.79
C GLY A 16 5.05 -2.71 6.20
N GLY A 17 3.79 -2.82 5.77
CA GLY A 17 3.07 -1.75 5.04
C GLY A 17 2.77 -0.51 5.87
N ALA A 18 2.93 -0.53 7.20
CA ALA A 18 2.82 0.66 8.04
C ALA A 18 4.18 1.34 8.30
N GLY A 19 5.29 0.80 7.78
CA GLY A 19 6.61 1.42 7.82
C GLY A 19 6.83 2.47 6.71
N PHE A 20 7.93 3.20 6.76
CA PHE A 20 8.23 4.32 5.84
C PHE A 20 8.11 3.95 4.34
N ILE A 21 8.77 2.86 3.94
CA ILE A 21 8.72 2.39 2.54
C ILE A 21 7.39 1.68 2.26
N GLY A 22 6.95 0.83 3.18
CA GLY A 22 5.75 0.02 3.01
C GLY A 22 4.48 0.85 2.81
N SER A 23 4.37 1.98 3.50
CA SER A 23 3.20 2.86 3.37
C SER A 23 3.15 3.56 2.01
N GLU A 24 4.30 3.98 1.48
CA GLU A 24 4.40 4.61 0.17
C GLU A 24 4.16 3.60 -0.96
N VAL A 25 4.69 2.38 -0.82
CA VAL A 25 4.36 1.27 -1.75
C VAL A 25 2.87 0.96 -1.71
N THR A 26 2.27 0.88 -0.52
CA THR A 26 0.83 0.63 -0.36
C THR A 26 0.01 1.72 -1.06
N ARG A 27 0.37 3.00 -0.89
CA ARG A 27 -0.27 4.14 -1.56
C ARG A 27 -0.26 3.97 -3.08
N GLN A 28 0.91 3.78 -3.67
CA GLN A 28 1.05 3.69 -5.12
C GLN A 28 0.33 2.47 -5.71
N LEU A 29 0.31 1.35 -4.99
CA LEU A 29 -0.45 0.17 -5.41
C LEU A 29 -1.96 0.42 -5.40
N CYS A 30 -2.46 1.09 -4.36
CA CYS A 30 -3.87 1.49 -4.29
C CYS A 30 -4.23 2.51 -5.38
N GLU A 31 -3.39 3.52 -5.62
CA GLU A 31 -3.56 4.52 -6.69
C GLU A 31 -3.54 3.88 -8.09
N ALA A 32 -2.77 2.79 -8.27
CA ALA A 32 -2.79 1.96 -9.47
C ALA A 32 -4.03 1.04 -9.58
N GLY A 33 -4.91 1.04 -8.59
CA GLY A 33 -6.16 0.27 -8.55
C GLY A 33 -6.06 -1.14 -7.99
N ALA A 34 -4.90 -1.55 -7.45
CA ALA A 34 -4.75 -2.89 -6.88
C ALA A 34 -5.58 -3.05 -5.60
N PHE A 35 -6.02 -4.29 -5.33
CA PHE A 35 -6.52 -4.66 -4.00
C PHE A 35 -5.34 -5.02 -3.09
N VAL A 36 -5.07 -4.19 -2.08
CA VAL A 36 -3.90 -4.35 -1.23
C VAL A 36 -4.29 -4.86 0.17
N VAL A 37 -3.60 -5.89 0.64
CA VAL A 37 -3.66 -6.38 2.01
C VAL A 37 -2.35 -6.02 2.70
N VAL A 38 -2.42 -5.32 3.82
CA VAL A 38 -1.24 -4.95 4.62
C VAL A 38 -1.12 -5.84 5.84
N VAL A 39 0.09 -6.35 6.10
CA VAL A 39 0.46 -7.01 7.35
C VAL A 39 1.65 -6.29 7.96
N ASP A 40 1.49 -5.77 9.17
CA ASP A 40 2.53 -5.07 9.90
C ASP A 40 2.43 -5.40 11.40
N ASN A 41 3.56 -5.58 12.06
CA ASN A 41 3.63 -5.87 13.49
C ASN A 41 3.71 -4.61 14.37
N LEU A 42 3.80 -3.43 13.75
CA LEU A 42 3.85 -2.11 14.38
C LEU A 42 5.03 -1.90 15.34
N VAL A 43 6.13 -2.65 15.18
CA VAL A 43 7.35 -2.43 15.98
C VAL A 43 7.95 -1.05 15.67
N ASN A 44 8.04 -0.71 14.38
CA ASN A 44 8.46 0.61 13.89
C ASN A 44 7.40 1.26 12.97
N GLY A 45 6.42 0.48 12.52
CA GLY A 45 5.32 0.97 11.68
C GLY A 45 4.30 1.73 12.50
N LYS A 46 3.65 2.72 11.87
CA LYS A 46 2.59 3.50 12.50
C LYS A 46 1.33 3.46 11.64
N ARG A 47 0.18 3.22 12.26
CA ARG A 47 -1.12 3.23 11.57
C ARG A 47 -1.38 4.54 10.84
N GLU A 48 -0.91 5.67 11.40
CA GLU A 48 -1.04 7.00 10.79
C GLU A 48 -0.36 7.11 9.40
N ASN A 49 0.65 6.29 9.12
CA ASN A 49 1.29 6.25 7.81
C ASN A 49 0.35 5.72 6.71
N LEU A 50 -0.73 5.02 7.09
CA LEU A 50 -1.76 4.51 6.19
C LEU A 50 -3.02 5.38 6.14
N ASN A 51 -3.03 6.53 6.82
CA ASN A 51 -4.17 7.45 6.80
C ASN A 51 -4.46 7.91 5.36
N GLY A 52 -5.73 7.81 4.95
CA GLY A 52 -6.18 8.16 3.59
C GLY A 52 -5.85 7.11 2.53
N ILE A 53 -5.31 5.95 2.91
CA ILE A 53 -5.06 4.80 2.03
C ILE A 53 -5.92 3.59 2.43
N ALA A 54 -6.12 3.40 3.74
CA ALA A 54 -6.94 2.32 4.29
C ALA A 54 -8.36 2.81 4.59
N ASP A 55 -9.35 2.04 4.11
CA ASP A 55 -10.76 2.12 4.52
C ASP A 55 -11.01 1.39 5.86
#